data_AF-A0A7K2D6R6-F1
#
_entry.id   AF-A0A7K2D6R6-F1
#
_cell.length_a   1.000
_cell.length_b   1.000
_cell.length_c   1.000
_cell.angle_alpha   90.00
_cell.angle_beta   90.00
_cell.angle_gamma   90.00
#
_symmetry.space_group_name_H-M   'P 1'
#
loop_
_entity.id
_entity.type
_entity.pdbx_description
1 polymer ?
#
loop_
_entity_poly.entity_id
_entity_poly.type
_entity_poly.pdbx_seq_one_letter_code
_entity_poly.pdbx_strand_id
1 'polypeptide(L)'
;MSWRAASWIAAVVVAAGAFLYGALDEGPPKTNADRVRVLAEDFACPVCAGQSVAESDVPVAREIRRQIAVWVDEGRNDAYIRDHLVAAYDVDIDYNPSGSGITGLVWILPVLAGGGIAAVVVGMLRSDRRSAQDTPQPPMAVRRRRWRNAAVWTVAVVVVAGAAGLLVARSSGSRGTDGSITGEIRVTTRELIFEAQRRLGEGDMEGAITAYDEALELQPSSAEALTYRGWLTSRRGDLDTAVEYLDDAIAVDPAYPDARLFRAIVALDQGDGSGAASELAVFDSLDPPPYAEELLTQARVRERVTETRHAAVLQVVDGLAAIEERPAFGETALGVDDALVAAEALAARGDLLDAVQFLDWVLESRPNDPDVLASRGWLLVRSGDPELLAVGVEYLDTALAAEGSHAGGLVYRAFARSQQGDVDGARTDLSAFDALQQQPPDLVRLIEAQGLRDAISG
;
A
#
# COMPACT_ATOMS: atom_id res chain seq x y z
N MET A 1 -57.06 -19.20 41.52
CA MET A 1 -56.18 -18.31 40.71
C MET A 1 -56.99 -17.88 39.51
N SER A 2 -57.32 -16.60 39.35
CA SER A 2 -58.20 -16.16 38.23
C SER A 2 -57.55 -16.51 36.90
N TRP A 3 -58.30 -17.06 35.95
CA TRP A 3 -57.84 -17.47 34.60
C TRP A 3 -56.89 -16.44 33.97
N ARG A 4 -57.20 -15.15 34.14
CA ARG A 4 -56.37 -14.02 33.66
C ARG A 4 -54.94 -14.01 34.22
N ALA A 5 -54.74 -14.35 35.49
CA ALA A 5 -53.42 -14.41 36.11
C ALA A 5 -52.61 -15.61 35.62
N ALA A 6 -53.27 -16.74 35.33
CA ALA A 6 -52.62 -17.89 34.72
C ALA A 6 -52.18 -17.59 33.27
N SER A 7 -53.01 -16.88 32.50
CA SER A 7 -52.67 -16.47 31.13
C SER A 7 -51.48 -15.50 31.07
N TRP A 8 -51.41 -14.53 31.99
CA TRP A 8 -50.26 -13.60 32.04
C TRP A 8 -48.97 -14.29 32.49
N ILE A 9 -49.03 -15.22 33.45
CA ILE A 9 -47.86 -16.01 33.85
C ILE A 9 -47.40 -16.89 32.69
N ALA A 10 -48.32 -17.55 31.98
CA ALA A 10 -47.99 -18.33 30.80
C ALA A 10 -47.35 -17.46 29.70
N ALA A 11 -47.88 -16.26 29.45
CA ALA A 11 -47.30 -15.33 28.47
C ALA A 11 -45.88 -14.86 28.87
N VAL A 12 -45.65 -14.57 30.15
CA VAL A 12 -44.31 -14.20 30.66
C VAL A 12 -43.35 -15.38 30.61
N VAL A 13 -43.80 -16.59 30.93
CA VAL A 13 -42.97 -17.81 30.83
C VAL A 13 -42.65 -18.13 29.39
N VAL A 14 -43.59 -17.95 28.46
CA VAL A 14 -43.36 -18.13 27.02
C VAL A 14 -42.43 -17.04 26.48
N ALA A 15 -42.61 -15.78 26.87
CA ALA A 15 -41.73 -14.69 26.47
C ALA A 15 -40.31 -14.85 27.05
N ALA A 16 -40.19 -15.21 28.33
CA ALA A 16 -38.92 -15.50 28.97
C ALA A 16 -38.28 -16.76 28.38
N GLY A 17 -39.08 -17.78 28.05
CA GLY A 17 -38.64 -19.01 27.38
C GLY A 17 -38.16 -18.75 25.96
N ALA A 18 -38.86 -17.91 25.19
CA ALA A 18 -38.46 -17.51 23.84
C ALA A 18 -37.20 -16.63 23.88
N PHE A 19 -37.08 -15.74 24.87
CA PHE A 19 -35.89 -14.92 25.07
C PHE A 19 -34.69 -15.76 25.52
N LEU A 20 -34.89 -16.71 26.44
CA LEU A 20 -33.87 -17.65 26.88
C LEU A 20 -33.48 -18.62 25.77
N TYR A 21 -34.42 -19.05 24.94
CA TYR A 21 -34.16 -19.85 23.75
C TYR A 21 -33.34 -19.05 22.74
N GLY A 22 -33.72 -17.82 22.41
CA GLY A 22 -32.95 -16.94 21.53
C GLY A 22 -31.54 -16.61 22.06
N ALA A 23 -31.36 -16.55 23.38
CA ALA A 23 -30.06 -16.36 24.01
C ALA A 23 -29.20 -17.64 24.12
N LEU A 24 -29.77 -18.82 23.86
CA LEU A 24 -29.09 -20.12 23.97
C LEU A 24 -28.97 -20.86 22.62
N ASP A 25 -29.69 -20.44 21.58
CA ASP A 25 -29.68 -21.09 20.24
C ASP A 25 -28.44 -20.72 19.40
N GLU A 26 -27.67 -19.71 19.81
CA GLU A 26 -26.31 -19.50 19.32
C GLU A 26 -25.34 -20.46 20.04
N GLY A 27 -25.47 -21.74 19.74
CA GLY A 27 -24.50 -22.74 20.20
C GLY A 27 -23.10 -22.40 19.67
N PRO A 28 -22.02 -22.66 20.45
CA PRO A 28 -20.66 -22.37 20.03
C PRO A 28 -20.33 -23.06 18.69
N PRO A 29 -19.44 -22.47 17.86
CA PRO A 29 -19.13 -23.00 16.54
C PRO A 29 -18.62 -24.44 16.64
N LYS A 30 -19.23 -25.34 15.84
CA LYS A 30 -19.01 -26.79 15.92
C LYS A 30 -17.74 -27.24 15.19
N THR A 31 -17.20 -26.40 14.30
CA THR A 31 -15.98 -26.67 13.51
C THR A 31 -15.12 -25.39 13.41
N ASN A 32 -13.83 -25.55 13.09
CA ASN A 32 -12.95 -24.41 12.80
C ASN A 32 -13.48 -23.57 11.63
N ALA A 33 -14.02 -24.20 10.58
CA ALA A 33 -14.61 -23.48 9.44
C ALA A 33 -15.85 -22.66 9.84
N ASP A 34 -16.71 -23.19 10.73
CA ASP A 34 -17.83 -22.42 11.27
C ASP A 34 -17.35 -21.26 12.15
N ARG A 35 -16.27 -21.45 12.91
CA ARG A 35 -15.66 -20.41 13.74
C ARG A 35 -15.07 -19.27 12.90
N VAL A 36 -14.43 -19.60 11.78
CA VAL A 36 -13.93 -18.62 10.80
C VAL A 36 -15.07 -17.81 10.19
N ARG A 37 -16.17 -18.49 9.79
CA ARG A 37 -17.34 -17.81 9.23
C ARG A 37 -17.95 -16.83 10.23
N VAL A 38 -18.20 -17.27 11.47
CA VAL A 38 -18.77 -16.42 12.53
C VAL A 38 -17.87 -15.22 12.83
N LEU A 39 -16.55 -15.44 12.96
CA LEU A 39 -15.63 -14.33 13.15
C LEU A 39 -15.66 -13.36 11.98
N ALA A 40 -15.69 -13.83 10.74
CA ALA A 40 -15.76 -12.98 9.55
C ALA A 40 -17.10 -12.22 9.40
N GLU A 41 -18.19 -12.71 9.99
CA GLU A 41 -19.49 -12.01 10.02
C GLU A 41 -19.46 -10.82 11.00
N ASP A 42 -18.69 -10.92 12.08
CA ASP A 42 -18.54 -9.87 13.10
C ASP A 42 -17.64 -8.71 12.65
N PHE A 43 -16.95 -8.84 11.51
CA PHE A 43 -16.08 -7.80 10.97
C PHE A 43 -16.68 -7.13 9.74
N ALA A 44 -16.68 -5.79 9.73
CA ALA A 44 -16.97 -5.00 8.55
C ALA A 44 -15.85 -5.15 7.50
N CYS A 45 -16.21 -5.32 6.24
CA CYS A 45 -15.22 -5.23 5.16
C CYS A 45 -14.79 -3.76 4.99
N PRO A 46 -13.49 -3.43 5.12
CA PRO A 46 -13.03 -2.03 5.12
C PRO A 46 -13.25 -1.26 3.81
N VAL A 47 -13.44 -1.98 2.70
CA VAL A 47 -13.57 -1.39 1.35
C VAL A 47 -14.90 -1.75 0.68
N CYS A 48 -15.82 -2.38 1.40
CA CYS A 48 -17.10 -2.82 0.87
C CYS A 48 -18.23 -1.94 1.40
N ALA A 49 -19.28 -1.76 0.59
CA ALA A 49 -20.44 -0.96 0.97
C ALA A 49 -21.31 -1.69 2.03
N GLY A 50 -20.95 -1.55 3.31
CA GLY A 50 -21.77 -1.99 4.45
C GLY A 50 -21.93 -3.50 4.60
N GLN A 51 -21.04 -4.28 3.98
CA GLN A 51 -21.04 -5.74 4.03
C GLN A 51 -20.00 -6.25 5.03
N SER A 52 -20.22 -7.44 5.59
CA SER A 52 -19.23 -8.12 6.43
C SER A 52 -18.12 -8.75 5.59
N VAL A 53 -16.98 -9.02 6.23
CA VAL A 53 -15.86 -9.76 5.64
C VAL A 53 -16.30 -11.16 5.17
N ALA A 54 -17.31 -11.75 5.82
CA ALA A 54 -17.89 -13.02 5.40
C ALA A 54 -18.67 -12.94 4.08
N GLU A 55 -19.41 -11.84 3.85
CA GLU A 55 -20.33 -11.67 2.72
C GLU A 55 -19.66 -11.12 1.46
N SER A 56 -18.56 -10.39 1.60
CA SER A 56 -17.91 -9.72 0.46
C SER A 56 -16.84 -10.57 -0.24
N ASP A 57 -16.85 -10.56 -1.57
CA ASP A 57 -15.89 -11.31 -2.41
C ASP A 57 -14.73 -10.48 -2.98
N VAL A 58 -14.56 -9.24 -2.49
CA VAL A 58 -13.44 -8.39 -2.88
C VAL A 58 -12.09 -8.97 -2.42
N PRO A 59 -10.97 -8.62 -3.08
CA PRO A 59 -9.65 -9.16 -2.74
C PRO A 59 -9.27 -9.03 -1.27
N VAL A 60 -9.53 -7.88 -0.63
CA VAL A 60 -9.18 -7.67 0.80
C VAL A 60 -10.03 -8.53 1.75
N ALA A 61 -11.32 -8.71 1.49
CA ALA A 61 -12.18 -9.55 2.31
C ALA A 61 -11.78 -11.03 2.22
N ARG A 62 -11.31 -11.48 1.04
CA ARG A 62 -10.74 -12.83 0.87
C ARG A 62 -9.45 -13.01 1.68
N GLU A 63 -8.59 -12.00 1.70
CA GLU A 63 -7.35 -12.06 2.47
C GLU A 63 -7.61 -12.06 3.99
N ILE A 64 -8.52 -11.20 4.47
CA ILE A 64 -8.89 -11.19 5.90
C ILE A 64 -9.49 -12.55 6.31
N ARG A 65 -10.39 -13.13 5.50
CA ARG A 65 -10.93 -14.48 5.75
C ARG A 65 -9.84 -15.54 5.80
N ARG A 66 -8.85 -15.46 4.89
CA ARG A 66 -7.70 -16.37 4.87
C ARG A 66 -6.86 -16.25 6.14
N GLN A 67 -6.62 -15.03 6.59
CA GLN A 67 -5.83 -14.76 7.80
C GLN A 67 -6.53 -15.22 9.08
N ILE A 68 -7.85 -15.00 9.18
CA ILE A 68 -8.69 -15.54 10.27
C ILE A 68 -8.60 -17.08 10.29
N ALA A 69 -8.70 -17.72 9.11
CA ALA A 69 -8.59 -19.18 9.01
C ALA A 69 -7.25 -19.71 9.54
N VAL A 70 -6.14 -19.07 9.18
CA VAL A 70 -4.80 -19.42 9.67
C VAL A 70 -4.75 -19.34 11.20
N TRP A 71 -5.19 -18.24 11.81
CA TRP A 71 -5.14 -18.08 13.27
C TRP A 71 -6.08 -19.03 14.02
N VAL A 72 -7.24 -19.35 13.44
CA VAL A 72 -8.17 -20.33 14.01
C VAL A 72 -7.54 -21.73 13.97
N ASP A 73 -6.88 -22.11 12.87
CA ASP A 73 -6.22 -23.41 12.73
C ASP A 73 -4.96 -23.53 13.61
N GLU A 74 -4.27 -22.43 13.88
CA GLU A 74 -3.20 -22.34 14.89
C GLU A 74 -3.70 -22.41 16.34
N GLY A 75 -5.03 -22.46 16.56
CA GLY A 75 -5.62 -22.55 17.90
C GLY A 75 -5.59 -21.24 18.69
N ARG A 76 -5.45 -20.08 18.02
CA ARG A 76 -5.58 -18.76 18.67
C ARG A 76 -6.99 -18.56 19.18
N ASN A 77 -7.17 -17.75 20.23
CA ASN A 77 -8.48 -17.41 20.79
C ASN A 77 -9.10 -16.18 20.09
N ASP A 78 -10.41 -15.99 20.25
CA ASP A 78 -11.14 -14.93 19.51
C ASP A 78 -10.69 -13.51 19.91
N ALA A 79 -10.30 -13.30 21.17
CA ALA A 79 -9.78 -12.01 21.64
C ALA A 79 -8.48 -11.64 20.93
N TYR A 80 -7.55 -12.60 20.80
CA TYR A 80 -6.30 -12.41 20.06
C TYR A 80 -6.57 -12.05 18.60
N ILE A 81 -7.48 -12.78 17.94
CA ILE A 81 -7.83 -12.55 16.53
C ILE A 81 -8.43 -11.16 16.36
N ARG A 82 -9.35 -10.76 17.24
CA ARG A 82 -9.98 -9.44 17.19
C ARG A 82 -8.99 -8.31 17.39
N ASP A 83 -8.15 -8.39 18.42
CA ASP A 83 -7.16 -7.35 18.71
C ASP A 83 -6.18 -7.16 17.54
N HIS A 84 -5.76 -8.24 16.88
CA HIS A 84 -4.82 -8.17 15.75
C HIS A 84 -5.48 -7.66 14.46
N LEU A 85 -6.75 -7.97 14.24
CA LEU A 85 -7.50 -7.40 13.11
C LEU A 85 -7.77 -5.92 13.32
N VAL A 86 -8.19 -5.53 14.51
CA VAL A 86 -8.40 -4.12 14.88
C VAL A 86 -7.10 -3.32 14.79
N ALA A 87 -5.97 -3.90 15.22
CA ALA A 87 -4.67 -3.25 15.09
C ALA A 87 -4.24 -3.05 13.62
N ALA A 88 -4.66 -3.95 12.72
CA ALA A 88 -4.30 -3.89 11.30
C ALA A 88 -5.26 -3.05 10.45
N TYR A 89 -6.54 -2.97 10.82
CA TYR A 89 -7.60 -2.38 9.99
C TYR A 89 -8.48 -1.34 10.71
N ASP A 90 -8.10 -0.90 11.93
CA ASP A 90 -8.74 0.11 12.80
C ASP A 90 -9.89 -0.41 13.70
N VAL A 91 -10.27 0.37 14.73
CA VAL A 91 -11.25 0.01 15.77
C VAL A 91 -12.69 -0.09 15.26
N ASP A 92 -13.01 0.59 14.16
CA ASP A 92 -14.37 0.68 13.61
C ASP A 92 -14.79 -0.57 12.81
N ILE A 93 -13.91 -1.57 12.66
CA ILE A 93 -14.20 -2.79 11.89
C ILE A 93 -14.92 -3.87 12.70
N ASP A 94 -14.80 -3.88 14.03
CA ASP A 94 -15.38 -4.93 14.89
C ASP A 94 -16.81 -4.52 15.31
N TYR A 95 -17.83 -5.22 14.82
CA TYR A 95 -19.22 -4.98 15.23
C TYR A 95 -19.48 -5.36 16.69
N ASN A 96 -18.59 -6.14 17.31
CA ASN A 96 -18.72 -6.63 18.67
C ASN A 96 -17.41 -6.46 19.47
N PRO A 97 -17.00 -5.21 19.77
CA PRO A 97 -15.75 -4.93 20.45
C PRO A 97 -15.72 -5.58 21.84
N SER A 98 -14.55 -6.12 22.22
CA SER A 98 -14.38 -6.85 23.48
C SER A 98 -14.77 -5.98 24.68
N GLY A 99 -15.91 -6.33 25.30
CA GLY A 99 -16.56 -5.53 26.33
C GLY A 99 -15.74 -5.43 27.62
N SER A 100 -14.98 -4.35 27.79
CA SER A 100 -14.40 -3.95 29.07
C SER A 100 -14.68 -2.47 29.40
N GLY A 101 -15.92 -2.02 29.12
CA GLY A 101 -16.34 -0.65 29.38
C GLY A 101 -17.86 -0.46 29.54
N ILE A 102 -18.29 0.79 29.34
CA ILE A 102 -19.66 1.31 29.55
C ILE A 102 -20.74 0.53 28.75
N THR A 103 -20.36 -0.17 27.68
CA THR A 103 -21.20 -1.05 26.87
C THR A 103 -21.83 -2.22 27.66
N GLY A 104 -21.18 -2.72 28.71
CA GLY A 104 -21.74 -3.78 29.56
C GLY A 104 -22.95 -3.33 30.39
N LEU A 105 -23.06 -2.04 30.71
CA LEU A 105 -24.18 -1.50 31.49
C LEU A 105 -25.50 -1.51 30.70
N VAL A 106 -25.43 -1.45 29.37
CA VAL A 106 -26.60 -1.48 28.48
C VAL A 106 -27.34 -2.81 28.57
N TRP A 107 -26.63 -3.91 28.82
CA TRP A 107 -27.22 -5.25 28.94
C TRP A 107 -27.72 -5.58 30.35
N ILE A 108 -27.17 -4.95 31.39
CA ILE A 108 -27.59 -5.14 32.79
C ILE A 108 -28.89 -4.37 33.10
N LEU A 109 -29.09 -3.21 32.46
CA LEU A 109 -30.23 -2.31 32.69
C LEU A 109 -31.60 -2.96 32.41
N PRO A 110 -31.81 -3.69 31.30
CA PRO A 110 -33.06 -4.40 31.02
C PRO A 110 -33.39 -5.50 32.03
N VAL A 111 -32.36 -6.21 32.53
CA VAL A 111 -32.52 -7.28 33.51
C VAL A 111 -32.90 -6.70 34.88
N LEU A 112 -32.28 -5.58 35.29
CA LEU A 112 -32.64 -4.89 36.53
C LEU A 112 -34.04 -4.25 36.45
N ALA A 113 -34.40 -3.66 35.31
CA ALA A 113 -35.74 -3.12 35.08
C ALA A 113 -36.81 -4.23 35.08
N GLY A 114 -36.55 -5.33 34.39
CA GLY A 114 -37.44 -6.51 34.37
C GLY A 114 -37.60 -7.15 35.75
N GLY A 115 -36.50 -7.32 36.49
CA GLY A 115 -36.49 -7.83 37.85
C GLY A 115 -37.26 -6.94 38.84
N GLY A 116 -37.12 -5.62 38.71
CA GLY A 116 -37.88 -4.63 39.49
C GLY A 116 -39.38 -4.72 39.24
N ILE A 117 -39.79 -4.85 37.97
CA ILE A 117 -41.20 -5.01 37.59
C ILE A 117 -41.76 -6.33 38.14
N ALA A 118 -41.02 -7.43 38.02
CA ALA A 118 -41.42 -8.74 38.55
C ALA A 118 -41.59 -8.72 40.08
N ALA A 119 -40.67 -8.08 40.82
CA ALA A 119 -40.76 -7.96 42.28
C ALA A 119 -42.01 -7.18 42.72
N VAL A 120 -42.37 -6.12 42.00
CA VAL A 120 -43.60 -5.33 42.26
C VAL A 120 -44.87 -6.16 41.97
N VAL A 121 -44.89 -6.91 40.86
CA VAL A 121 -46.02 -7.77 40.51
C VAL A 121 -46.21 -8.91 41.53
N VAL A 122 -45.12 -9.55 41.96
CA VAL A 122 -45.17 -10.57 43.03
C VAL A 122 -45.61 -9.97 44.37
N GLY A 123 -45.17 -8.76 44.70
CA GLY A 123 -45.64 -8.01 45.87
C GLY A 123 -47.15 -7.75 45.84
N MET A 124 -47.68 -7.31 44.69
CA MET A 124 -49.11 -7.10 44.49
C MET A 124 -49.93 -8.41 44.55
N LEU A 125 -49.42 -9.51 43.99
CA LEU A 125 -50.07 -10.82 44.03
C LEU A 125 -50.04 -11.45 45.43
N ARG A 126 -48.99 -11.22 46.22
CA ARG A 126 -48.90 -11.67 47.62
C ARG A 126 -49.80 -10.84 48.54
N SER A 127 -49.94 -9.55 48.30
CA SER A 127 -50.89 -8.68 49.00
C SER A 127 -52.34 -9.17 48.82
N ASP A 128 -52.70 -9.57 47.60
CA ASP A 128 -54.05 -10.06 47.27
C ASP A 128 -54.36 -11.42 47.92
N ARG A 129 -53.34 -12.28 48.11
CA ARG A 129 -53.47 -13.57 48.82
C ARG A 129 -53.58 -13.41 50.33
N ARG A 130 -52.91 -12.41 50.92
CA ARG A 130 -53.05 -12.08 52.36
C ARG A 130 -54.44 -11.53 52.67
N SER A 131 -55.06 -10.79 51.74
CA SER A 131 -56.45 -10.33 51.87
C SER A 131 -57.51 -11.42 51.63
N ALA A 132 -57.12 -12.65 51.26
CA ALA A 132 -58.05 -13.74 51.01
C ALA A 132 -58.29 -14.65 52.24
N GLN A 133 -57.64 -14.41 53.38
CA GLN A 133 -57.78 -15.23 54.59
C GLN A 133 -58.55 -14.58 55.77
N ASP A 134 -59.01 -13.33 55.65
CA ASP A 134 -59.89 -12.68 56.65
C ASP A 134 -61.23 -12.24 56.03
N THR A 135 -62.19 -13.18 55.97
CA THR A 135 -63.68 -13.08 56.01
C THR A 135 -64.41 -11.94 55.21
N PRO A 136 -65.76 -11.81 55.27
CA PRO A 136 -66.71 -11.89 54.14
C PRO A 136 -66.95 -10.59 53.32
N GLN A 137 -67.52 -10.75 52.11
CA GLN A 137 -67.89 -9.77 51.05
C GLN A 137 -67.58 -8.26 51.27
N PRO A 138 -66.83 -7.58 50.38
CA PRO A 138 -66.57 -6.15 50.53
C PRO A 138 -67.63 -5.25 49.84
N PRO A 139 -67.90 -4.05 50.37
CA PRO A 139 -68.80 -3.06 49.76
C PRO A 139 -68.16 -2.37 48.54
N MET A 140 -68.99 -1.76 47.69
CA MET A 140 -68.64 -1.15 46.39
C MET A 140 -67.50 -0.11 46.40
N ALA A 141 -67.02 0.33 47.56
CA ALA A 141 -65.96 1.33 47.71
C ALA A 141 -64.53 0.81 47.41
N VAL A 142 -64.26 -0.49 47.54
CA VAL A 142 -62.89 -1.04 47.40
C VAL A 142 -62.44 -1.15 45.93
N ARG A 143 -63.39 -1.24 44.99
CA ARG A 143 -63.09 -1.35 43.54
C ARG A 143 -62.42 -0.08 42.98
N ARG A 144 -62.69 1.09 43.57
CA ARG A 144 -62.20 2.40 43.09
C ARG A 144 -60.72 2.64 43.41
N ARG A 145 -60.20 2.10 44.53
CA ARG A 145 -58.80 2.28 44.96
C ARG A 145 -57.82 1.47 44.11
N ARG A 146 -58.24 0.28 43.66
CA ARG A 146 -57.42 -0.63 42.85
C ARG A 146 -57.20 -0.11 41.41
N TRP A 147 -58.21 0.54 40.82
CA TRP A 147 -58.10 1.20 39.52
C TRP A 147 -57.28 2.49 39.57
N ARG A 148 -57.36 3.26 40.66
CA ARG A 148 -56.56 4.47 40.83
C ARG A 148 -55.06 4.16 40.92
N ASN A 149 -54.68 3.08 41.62
CA ASN A 149 -53.29 2.65 41.69
C ASN A 149 -52.79 2.14 40.32
N ALA A 150 -53.61 1.40 39.58
CA ALA A 150 -53.25 0.95 38.22
C ALA A 150 -53.01 2.13 37.26
N ALA A 151 -53.85 3.17 37.32
CA ALA A 151 -53.71 4.37 36.50
C ALA A 151 -52.45 5.20 36.84
N VAL A 152 -52.08 5.29 38.12
CA VAL A 152 -50.85 5.98 38.54
C VAL A 152 -49.61 5.26 38.03
N TRP A 153 -49.61 3.92 38.06
CA TRP A 153 -48.48 3.13 37.58
C TRP A 153 -48.31 3.17 36.05
N THR A 154 -49.40 3.16 35.27
CA THR A 154 -49.28 3.33 33.80
C THR A 154 -48.73 4.70 33.44
N VAL A 155 -49.16 5.76 34.12
CA VAL A 155 -48.62 7.11 33.90
C VAL A 155 -47.13 7.16 34.25
N ALA A 156 -46.71 6.56 35.38
CA ALA A 156 -45.31 6.52 35.76
C ALA A 156 -44.43 5.79 34.72
N VAL A 157 -44.89 4.67 34.17
CA VAL A 157 -44.17 3.92 33.12
C VAL A 157 -44.05 4.74 31.84
N VAL A 158 -45.12 5.41 31.41
CA VAL A 158 -45.09 6.27 30.21
C VAL A 158 -44.13 7.45 30.39
N VAL A 159 -44.09 8.06 31.58
CA VAL A 159 -43.16 9.15 31.88
C VAL A 159 -41.71 8.68 31.88
N VAL A 160 -41.42 7.52 32.47
CA VAL A 160 -40.06 6.94 32.47
C VAL A 160 -39.64 6.55 31.06
N ALA A 161 -40.52 5.93 30.27
CA ALA A 161 -40.24 5.60 28.87
C ALA A 161 -40.01 6.86 28.01
N GLY A 162 -40.83 7.90 28.21
CA GLY A 162 -40.66 9.18 27.53
C GLY A 162 -39.36 9.90 27.92
N ALA A 163 -39.00 9.88 29.21
CA ALA A 163 -37.77 10.46 29.71
C ALA A 163 -36.52 9.70 29.21
N ALA A 164 -36.58 8.37 29.18
CA ALA A 164 -35.52 7.53 28.60
C ALA A 164 -35.37 7.80 27.10
N GLY A 165 -36.48 7.88 26.35
CA GLY A 165 -36.46 8.23 24.92
C GLY A 165 -35.88 9.63 24.67
N LEU A 166 -36.22 10.61 25.51
CA LEU A 166 -35.67 11.96 25.43
C LEU A 166 -34.18 12.01 25.76
N LEU A 167 -33.73 11.21 26.73
CA LEU A 167 -32.33 11.15 27.14
C LEU A 167 -31.47 10.47 26.06
N VAL A 168 -31.96 9.38 25.47
CA VAL A 168 -31.33 8.73 24.29
C VAL A 168 -31.27 9.71 23.12
N ALA A 169 -32.34 10.46 22.86
CA ALA A 169 -32.37 11.47 21.80
C ALA A 169 -31.37 12.62 22.03
N ARG A 170 -31.04 12.94 23.30
CA ARG A 170 -30.05 13.98 23.64
C ARG A 170 -28.61 13.46 23.74
N SER A 171 -28.40 12.20 24.13
CA SER A 171 -27.06 11.59 24.19
C SER A 171 -26.57 11.15 22.82
N SER A 172 -27.50 10.83 21.91
CA SER A 172 -27.21 10.69 20.49
C SER A 172 -27.02 12.11 19.93
N GLY A 173 -25.77 12.53 19.69
CA GLY A 173 -25.43 13.89 19.27
C GLY A 173 -26.35 14.51 18.22
N SER A 174 -26.55 15.83 18.29
CA SER A 174 -27.43 16.59 17.40
C SER A 174 -27.10 16.33 15.93
N ARG A 175 -28.03 15.67 15.23
CA ARG A 175 -28.01 15.45 13.79
C ARG A 175 -28.35 16.77 13.08
N GLY A 176 -27.55 17.16 12.10
CA GLY A 176 -27.91 18.23 11.17
C GLY A 176 -29.13 17.83 10.34
N THR A 177 -29.89 18.80 9.83
CA THR A 177 -31.13 18.58 9.05
C THR A 177 -30.90 17.88 7.71
N ASP A 178 -29.64 17.70 7.31
CA ASP A 178 -29.26 17.30 5.96
C ASP A 178 -28.67 15.86 5.91
N GLY A 179 -28.59 15.15 7.04
CA GLY A 179 -28.01 13.80 7.10
C GLY A 179 -29.02 12.65 6.87
N SER A 180 -28.61 11.60 6.15
CA SER A 180 -29.41 10.38 5.95
C SER A 180 -29.43 9.45 7.18
N ILE A 181 -30.48 8.62 7.31
CA ILE A 181 -30.76 7.76 8.48
C ILE A 181 -29.66 6.72 8.73
N THR A 182 -28.88 6.36 7.71
CA THR A 182 -27.80 5.36 7.78
C THR A 182 -26.44 5.94 8.16
N GLY A 183 -26.32 7.26 8.31
CA GLY A 183 -25.02 7.95 8.41
C GLY A 183 -24.40 8.13 7.03
N GLU A 184 -23.79 9.28 6.75
CA GLU A 184 -22.93 9.41 5.56
C GLU A 184 -21.61 8.67 5.83
N ILE A 185 -21.17 7.90 4.85
CA ILE A 185 -19.81 7.38 4.77
C ILE A 185 -18.92 8.63 4.69
N ARG A 186 -18.09 8.89 5.70
CA ARG A 186 -17.10 9.97 5.60
C ARG A 186 -16.21 9.65 4.41
N VAL A 187 -16.12 10.56 3.44
CA VAL A 187 -15.19 10.44 2.32
C VAL A 187 -13.78 10.25 2.92
N THR A 188 -13.12 9.15 2.57
CA THR A 188 -11.77 8.83 3.06
C THR A 188 -10.74 9.19 2.00
N THR A 189 -9.50 9.44 2.40
CA THR A 189 -8.37 9.64 1.47
C THR A 189 -8.27 8.50 0.45
N ARG A 190 -8.50 7.26 0.89
CA ARG A 190 -8.46 6.08 0.01
C ARG A 190 -9.56 6.08 -1.04
N GLU A 191 -10.78 6.46 -0.65
CA GLU A 191 -11.91 6.58 -1.58
C GLU A 191 -11.62 7.64 -2.65
N LEU A 192 -11.06 8.78 -2.25
CA LEU A 192 -10.68 9.87 -3.16
C LEU A 192 -9.57 9.45 -4.13
N ILE A 193 -8.57 8.71 -3.66
CA ILE A 193 -7.52 8.16 -4.54
C ILE A 193 -8.10 7.19 -5.57
N PHE A 194 -9.01 6.29 -5.17
CA PHE A 194 -9.65 5.38 -6.11
C PHE A 194 -10.55 6.11 -7.12
N GLU A 195 -11.28 7.12 -6.67
CA GLU A 195 -12.06 7.99 -7.53
C GLU A 195 -11.18 8.72 -8.54
N ALA A 196 -10.02 9.23 -8.10
CA ALA A 196 -9.04 9.87 -8.99
C ALA A 196 -8.53 8.89 -10.06
N GLN A 197 -8.14 7.68 -9.67
CA GLN A 197 -7.68 6.64 -10.60
C GLN A 197 -8.76 6.22 -11.60
N ARG A 198 -10.01 6.08 -11.16
CA ARG A 198 -11.16 5.79 -12.03
C ARG A 198 -11.35 6.88 -13.07
N ARG A 199 -11.30 8.14 -12.65
CA ARG A 199 -11.40 9.30 -13.56
C ARG A 199 -10.25 9.37 -14.56
N LEU A 200 -9.02 9.03 -14.14
CA LEU A 200 -7.90 8.89 -15.07
C LEU A 200 -8.16 7.81 -16.13
N GLY A 201 -8.72 6.66 -15.73
CA GLY A 201 -9.13 5.60 -16.66
C GLY A 201 -10.21 6.05 -17.65
N GLU A 202 -11.03 7.03 -17.29
CA GLU A 202 -12.04 7.65 -18.15
C GLU A 202 -11.49 8.82 -19.00
N GLY A 203 -10.25 9.23 -18.77
CA GLY A 203 -9.62 10.40 -19.39
C GLY A 203 -10.00 11.75 -18.76
N ASP A 204 -10.71 11.76 -17.63
CA ASP A 204 -11.05 12.98 -16.87
C ASP A 204 -9.88 13.38 -15.96
N MET A 205 -8.86 14.02 -16.56
CA MET A 205 -7.67 14.47 -15.82
C MET A 205 -7.98 15.56 -14.79
N GLU A 206 -8.89 16.49 -15.10
CA GLU A 206 -9.21 17.59 -14.17
C GLU A 206 -10.02 17.09 -12.96
N GLY A 207 -10.95 16.16 -13.17
CA GLY A 207 -11.63 15.52 -12.06
C GLY A 207 -10.69 14.65 -11.21
N ALA A 208 -9.70 13.99 -11.82
CA ALA A 208 -8.68 13.26 -11.06
C ALA A 208 -7.80 14.19 -10.21
N ILE A 209 -7.37 15.32 -10.76
CA ILE A 209 -6.64 16.37 -10.01
C ILE A 209 -7.46 16.81 -8.80
N THR A 210 -8.75 17.10 -8.99
CA THR A 210 -9.65 17.53 -7.91
C THR A 210 -9.73 16.48 -6.80
N ALA A 211 -9.89 15.20 -7.16
CA ALA A 211 -9.95 14.12 -6.19
C ALA A 211 -8.62 13.91 -5.45
N TYR A 212 -7.47 14.06 -6.11
CA TYR A 212 -6.18 14.05 -5.44
C TYR A 212 -5.97 15.26 -4.51
N ASP A 213 -6.43 16.45 -4.91
CA ASP A 213 -6.37 17.65 -4.07
C ASP A 213 -7.21 17.45 -2.79
N GLU A 214 -8.44 16.95 -2.90
CA GLU A 214 -9.27 16.59 -1.75
C GLU A 214 -8.60 15.50 -0.88
N ALA A 215 -7.93 14.51 -1.50
CA ALA A 215 -7.22 13.47 -0.76
C ALA A 215 -6.07 14.05 0.06
N LEU A 216 -5.34 15.02 -0.48
CA LEU A 216 -4.26 15.73 0.19
C LEU A 216 -4.76 16.70 1.26
N GLU A 217 -5.97 17.26 1.13
CA GLU A 217 -6.61 18.02 2.22
C GLU A 217 -6.91 17.13 3.43
N LEU A 218 -7.34 15.88 3.20
CA LEU A 218 -7.60 14.91 4.28
C LEU A 218 -6.32 14.32 4.86
N GLN A 219 -5.36 13.98 4.00
CA GLN A 219 -4.08 13.41 4.40
C GLN A 219 -2.94 14.02 3.56
N PRO A 220 -2.33 15.12 4.04
CA PRO A 220 -1.25 15.81 3.33
C PRO A 220 -0.01 14.94 3.10
N SER A 221 0.19 13.90 3.92
CA SER A 221 1.32 12.98 3.86
C SER A 221 1.00 11.68 3.09
N SER A 222 0.12 11.73 2.10
CA SER A 222 -0.17 10.55 1.26
C SER A 222 0.80 10.52 0.09
N ALA A 223 1.81 9.64 0.13
CA ALA A 223 2.83 9.49 -0.92
C ALA A 223 2.20 9.21 -2.29
N GLU A 224 1.18 8.35 -2.34
CA GLU A 224 0.43 8.04 -3.56
C GLU A 224 -0.27 9.30 -4.12
N ALA A 225 -1.01 10.04 -3.29
CA ALA A 225 -1.71 11.23 -3.76
C ALA A 225 -0.74 12.33 -4.24
N LEU A 226 0.36 12.57 -3.49
CA LEU A 226 1.41 13.50 -3.89
C LEU A 226 2.05 13.09 -5.23
N THR A 227 2.37 11.80 -5.38
CA THR A 227 3.01 11.25 -6.59
C THR A 227 2.17 11.44 -7.84
N TYR A 228 0.91 11.02 -7.80
CA TYR A 228 0.01 11.12 -8.95
C TYR A 228 -0.45 12.56 -9.20
N ARG A 229 -0.56 13.39 -8.15
CA ARG A 229 -0.78 14.82 -8.31
C ARG A 229 0.40 15.51 -9.01
N GLY A 230 1.63 15.21 -8.60
CA GLY A 230 2.84 15.71 -9.26
C GLY A 230 2.92 15.30 -10.73
N TRP A 231 2.65 14.03 -11.04
CA TRP A 231 2.59 13.54 -12.41
C TRP A 231 1.51 14.26 -13.26
N LEU A 232 0.31 14.48 -12.73
CA LEU A 232 -0.74 15.22 -13.46
C LEU A 232 -0.37 16.70 -13.66
N THR A 233 0.40 17.26 -12.73
CA THR A 233 0.92 18.63 -12.83
C THR A 233 1.93 18.75 -13.97
N SER A 234 2.82 17.77 -14.12
CA SER A 234 3.78 17.76 -15.24
C SER A 234 3.08 17.59 -16.58
N ARG A 235 2.00 16.79 -16.65
CA ARG A 235 1.15 16.67 -17.86
C ARG A 235 0.50 17.99 -18.27
N ARG A 236 0.30 18.93 -17.33
CA ARG A 236 -0.17 20.30 -17.60
C ARG A 236 0.95 21.26 -18.00
N GLY A 237 2.20 20.81 -17.99
CA GLY A 237 3.38 21.58 -18.38
C GLY A 237 4.05 22.36 -17.24
N ASP A 238 3.52 22.26 -16.02
CA ASP A 238 4.15 22.88 -14.84
C ASP A 238 5.13 21.89 -14.20
N LEU A 239 6.33 21.82 -14.77
CA LEU A 239 7.36 20.87 -14.36
C LEU A 239 7.94 21.22 -12.99
N ASP A 240 8.04 22.49 -12.64
CA ASP A 240 8.62 22.95 -11.37
C ASP A 240 7.72 22.53 -10.19
N THR A 241 6.41 22.81 -10.28
CA THR A 241 5.46 22.37 -9.25
C THR A 241 5.34 20.84 -9.20
N ALA A 242 5.48 20.15 -10.35
CA ALA A 242 5.50 18.69 -10.36
C ALA A 242 6.69 18.12 -9.59
N VAL A 243 7.87 18.74 -9.70
CA VAL A 243 9.05 18.36 -8.91
C VAL A 243 8.78 18.52 -7.43
N GLU A 244 8.18 19.63 -6.98
CA GLU A 244 7.87 19.84 -5.56
C GLU A 244 6.99 18.71 -4.99
N TYR A 245 5.89 18.35 -5.68
CA TYR A 245 5.02 17.26 -5.25
C TYR A 245 5.74 15.90 -5.21
N LEU A 246 6.60 15.63 -6.19
CA LEU A 246 7.33 14.36 -6.27
C LEU A 246 8.44 14.28 -5.21
N ASP A 247 9.12 15.38 -4.94
CA ASP A 247 10.13 15.47 -3.88
C ASP A 247 9.45 15.33 -2.49
N ASP A 248 8.27 15.93 -2.30
CA ASP A 248 7.44 15.73 -1.10
C ASP A 248 7.00 14.26 -0.96
N ALA A 249 6.59 13.60 -2.06
CA ALA A 249 6.23 12.18 -2.04
C ALA A 249 7.42 11.30 -1.64
N ILE A 250 8.60 11.56 -2.21
CA ILE A 250 9.86 10.86 -1.88
C ILE A 250 10.26 11.12 -0.42
N ALA A 251 10.01 12.31 0.11
CA ALA A 251 10.29 12.64 1.51
C ALA A 251 9.35 11.88 2.48
N VAL A 252 8.09 11.68 2.09
CA VAL A 252 7.10 10.93 2.86
C VAL A 252 7.40 9.43 2.83
N ASP A 253 7.61 8.86 1.65
CA ASP A 253 7.95 7.45 1.46
C ASP A 253 9.07 7.29 0.42
N PRO A 254 10.34 7.22 0.86
CA PRO A 254 11.48 7.04 -0.03
C PRO A 254 11.48 5.71 -0.80
N ALA A 255 10.68 4.73 -0.36
CA ALA A 255 10.57 3.40 -0.95
C ALA A 255 9.38 3.27 -1.91
N TYR A 256 8.65 4.35 -2.18
CA TYR A 256 7.54 4.35 -3.13
C TYR A 256 8.05 4.47 -4.59
N PRO A 257 8.02 3.38 -5.40
CA PRO A 257 8.74 3.37 -6.68
C PRO A 257 8.16 4.34 -7.72
N ASP A 258 6.84 4.53 -7.72
CA ASP A 258 6.16 5.42 -8.68
C ASP A 258 6.65 6.87 -8.55
N ALA A 259 6.98 7.32 -7.32
CA ALA A 259 7.53 8.66 -7.10
C ALA A 259 8.89 8.84 -7.79
N ARG A 260 9.77 7.85 -7.67
CA ARG A 260 11.08 7.83 -8.35
C ARG A 260 10.93 7.79 -9.86
N LEU A 261 10.04 6.95 -10.36
CA LEU A 261 9.79 6.83 -11.80
C LEU A 261 9.22 8.12 -12.39
N PHE A 262 8.21 8.72 -11.77
CA PHE A 262 7.66 9.98 -12.25
C PHE A 262 8.63 11.14 -12.09
N ARG A 263 9.48 11.16 -11.05
CA ARG A 263 10.55 12.15 -10.92
C ARG A 263 11.57 12.03 -12.04
N ALA A 264 11.93 10.81 -12.44
CA ALA A 264 12.79 10.56 -13.60
C ALA A 264 12.14 11.05 -14.90
N ILE A 265 10.83 10.80 -15.08
CA ILE A 265 10.09 11.29 -16.26
C ILE A 265 10.03 12.82 -16.30
N VAL A 266 9.78 13.48 -15.16
CA VAL A 266 9.77 14.95 -15.09
C VAL A 266 11.16 15.52 -15.37
N ALA A 267 12.22 14.91 -14.85
CA ALA A 267 13.59 15.31 -15.16
C ALA A 267 13.90 15.20 -16.66
N LEU A 268 13.44 14.14 -17.34
CA LEU A 268 13.53 14.03 -18.80
C LEU A 268 12.78 15.14 -19.53
N ASP A 269 11.59 15.49 -19.06
CA ASP A 269 10.79 16.57 -19.64
C ASP A 269 11.46 17.95 -19.43
N GLN A 270 12.28 18.09 -18.38
CA GLN A 270 13.16 19.24 -18.14
C GLN A 270 14.47 19.21 -18.96
N GLY A 271 14.77 18.10 -19.65
CA GLY A 271 16.03 17.87 -20.36
C GLY A 271 17.20 17.45 -19.45
N ASP A 272 16.94 17.15 -18.19
CA ASP A 272 17.92 16.66 -17.22
C ASP A 272 18.04 15.13 -17.28
N GLY A 273 18.80 14.66 -18.26
CA GLY A 273 19.07 13.23 -18.43
C GLY A 273 19.90 12.62 -17.30
N SER A 274 20.76 13.40 -16.65
CA SER A 274 21.61 12.92 -15.54
C SER A 274 20.80 12.75 -14.26
N GLY A 275 19.95 13.73 -13.92
CA GLY A 275 19.00 13.59 -12.82
C GLY A 275 18.03 12.43 -13.03
N ALA A 276 17.52 12.26 -14.25
CA ALA A 276 16.66 11.12 -14.58
C ALA A 276 17.36 9.76 -14.41
N ALA A 277 18.65 9.66 -14.80
CA ALA A 277 19.43 8.44 -14.59
C ALA A 277 19.63 8.13 -13.10
N SER A 278 19.88 9.15 -12.27
CA SER A 278 20.01 9.00 -10.82
C SER A 278 18.72 8.46 -10.20
N GLU A 279 17.57 9.01 -10.58
CA GLU A 279 16.28 8.54 -10.07
C GLU A 279 15.96 7.10 -10.51
N LEU A 280 16.31 6.73 -11.75
CA LEU A 280 16.17 5.34 -12.21
C LEU A 280 17.09 4.38 -11.45
N ALA A 281 18.30 4.79 -11.08
CA ALA A 281 19.19 3.96 -10.29
C ALA A 281 18.59 3.65 -8.90
N VAL A 282 17.94 4.65 -8.28
CA VAL A 282 17.22 4.42 -7.04
C VAL A 282 15.99 3.55 -7.28
N PHE A 283 15.19 3.81 -8.31
CA PHE A 283 14.04 2.99 -8.69
C PHE A 283 14.41 1.50 -8.83
N ASP A 284 15.48 1.19 -9.56
CA ASP A 284 15.97 -0.17 -9.76
C ASP A 284 16.38 -0.85 -8.43
N SER A 285 16.85 -0.07 -7.46
CA SER A 285 17.24 -0.59 -6.13
C SER A 285 16.05 -0.91 -5.21
N LEU A 286 14.85 -0.43 -5.54
CA LEU A 286 13.65 -0.61 -4.71
C LEU A 286 12.92 -1.94 -4.96
N ASP A 287 13.40 -2.79 -5.87
CA ASP A 287 12.70 -4.00 -6.32
C ASP A 287 11.24 -3.69 -6.74
N PRO A 288 11.07 -2.84 -7.77
CA PRO A 288 9.77 -2.27 -8.10
C PRO A 288 8.78 -3.35 -8.55
N PRO A 289 7.49 -3.18 -8.24
CA PRO A 289 6.47 -4.15 -8.64
C PRO A 289 6.35 -4.22 -10.18
N PRO A 290 5.89 -5.35 -10.75
CA PRO A 290 5.86 -5.54 -12.21
C PRO A 290 5.10 -4.48 -12.99
N TYR A 291 4.08 -3.84 -12.38
CA TYR A 291 3.34 -2.77 -13.04
C TYR A 291 4.19 -1.50 -13.27
N ALA A 292 5.14 -1.22 -12.37
CA ALA A 292 6.01 -0.05 -12.47
C ALA A 292 7.09 -0.26 -13.54
N GLU A 293 7.61 -1.48 -13.67
CA GLU A 293 8.51 -1.85 -14.77
C GLU A 293 7.82 -1.80 -16.13
N GLU A 294 6.56 -2.24 -16.21
CA GLU A 294 5.75 -2.11 -17.42
C GLU A 294 5.56 -0.63 -17.79
N LEU A 295 5.25 0.23 -16.82
CA LEU A 295 5.10 1.67 -17.05
C LEU A 295 6.41 2.32 -17.54
N LEU A 296 7.54 1.98 -16.92
CA LEU A 296 8.88 2.41 -17.33
C LEU A 296 9.16 2.02 -18.80
N THR A 297 8.77 0.80 -19.17
CA THR A 297 8.97 0.25 -20.52
C THR A 297 8.07 0.96 -21.54
N GLN A 298 6.77 1.10 -21.24
CA GLN A 298 5.80 1.78 -22.10
C GLN A 298 6.16 3.25 -22.33
N ALA A 299 6.66 3.94 -21.30
CA ALA A 299 7.09 5.32 -21.40
C ALA A 299 8.49 5.50 -22.03
N ARG A 300 9.17 4.40 -22.43
CA ARG A 300 10.53 4.39 -23.00
C ARG A 300 11.53 5.16 -22.13
N VAL A 301 11.39 5.13 -20.80
CA VAL A 301 12.14 6.04 -19.91
C VAL A 301 13.64 5.82 -20.02
N ARG A 302 14.11 4.57 -19.98
CA ARG A 302 15.55 4.25 -20.10
C ARG A 302 16.15 4.75 -21.40
N GLU A 303 15.45 4.55 -22.52
CA GLU A 303 15.91 5.00 -23.83
C GLU A 303 15.99 6.53 -23.90
N ARG A 304 14.96 7.23 -23.41
CA ARG A 304 14.94 8.69 -23.31
C ARG A 304 16.07 9.22 -22.41
N VAL A 305 16.39 8.53 -21.32
CA VAL A 305 17.55 8.87 -20.46
C VAL A 305 18.84 8.80 -21.26
N THR A 306 19.07 7.69 -21.97
CA THR A 306 20.26 7.52 -22.82
C THR A 306 20.32 8.61 -23.90
N GLU A 307 19.24 8.84 -24.64
CA GLU A 307 19.15 9.86 -25.69
C GLU A 307 19.47 11.26 -25.16
N THR A 308 18.86 11.64 -24.02
CA THR A 308 19.03 12.97 -23.41
C THR A 308 20.46 13.17 -22.90
N ARG A 309 21.04 12.15 -22.26
CA ARG A 309 22.44 12.19 -21.79
C ARG A 309 23.43 12.26 -22.94
N HIS A 310 23.22 11.45 -23.99
CA HIS A 310 24.07 11.48 -25.18
C HIS A 310 24.02 12.85 -25.86
N ALA A 311 22.84 13.44 -26.04
CA ALA A 311 22.68 14.75 -26.65
C ALA A 311 23.41 15.84 -25.85
N ALA A 312 23.25 15.84 -24.52
CA ALA A 312 23.91 16.81 -23.64
C ALA A 312 25.44 16.72 -23.71
N VAL A 313 25.99 15.51 -23.66
CA VAL A 313 27.45 15.30 -23.68
C VAL A 313 28.05 15.56 -25.05
N LEU A 314 27.41 15.13 -26.14
CA LEU A 314 27.91 15.37 -27.50
C LEU A 314 28.01 16.86 -27.82
N GLN A 315 27.09 17.69 -27.30
CA GLN A 315 27.19 19.14 -27.44
C GLN A 315 28.49 19.68 -26.80
N VAL A 316 28.91 19.14 -25.65
CA VAL A 316 30.17 19.53 -25.00
C VAL A 316 31.37 19.01 -25.79
N VAL A 317 31.33 17.76 -26.25
CA VAL A 317 32.40 17.14 -27.05
C VAL A 317 32.64 17.89 -28.36
N ASP A 318 31.58 18.21 -29.10
CA ASP A 318 31.68 18.96 -30.36
C ASP A 318 32.25 20.37 -30.12
N GLY A 319 31.95 20.99 -28.97
CA GLY A 319 32.55 22.25 -28.54
C GLY A 319 34.05 22.14 -28.26
N LEU A 320 34.49 21.06 -27.60
CA LEU A 320 35.90 20.78 -27.33
C LEU A 320 36.69 20.46 -28.61
N ALA A 321 36.06 19.81 -29.58
CA ALA A 321 36.69 19.50 -30.87
C ALA A 321 37.02 20.76 -31.70
N ALA A 322 36.34 21.88 -31.44
CA ALA A 322 36.61 23.15 -32.11
C ALA A 322 37.81 23.92 -31.54
N ILE A 323 38.39 23.46 -30.41
CA ILE A 323 39.53 24.12 -29.77
C ILE A 323 40.83 23.65 -30.44
N GLU A 324 41.63 24.58 -30.96
CA GLU A 324 42.90 24.28 -31.65
C GLU A 324 43.91 23.56 -30.74
N GLU A 325 44.06 24.02 -29.50
CA GLU A 325 44.87 23.37 -28.47
C GLU A 325 43.94 22.79 -27.40
N ARG A 326 43.67 21.48 -27.49
CA ARG A 326 42.81 20.81 -26.51
C ARG A 326 43.43 20.89 -25.10
N PRO A 327 42.67 21.33 -24.09
CA PRO A 327 43.15 21.34 -22.71
C PRO A 327 43.40 19.92 -22.20
N ALA A 328 44.16 19.78 -21.11
CA ALA A 328 44.24 18.49 -20.43
C ALA A 328 42.87 18.10 -19.86
N PHE A 329 42.53 16.81 -19.83
CA PHE A 329 41.22 16.35 -19.35
C PHE A 329 40.87 16.90 -17.95
N GLY A 330 41.83 16.88 -17.03
CA GLY A 330 41.66 17.38 -15.66
C GLY A 330 41.48 18.90 -15.52
N GLU A 331 41.65 19.67 -16.60
CA GLU A 331 41.39 21.11 -16.64
C GLU A 331 39.97 21.43 -17.13
N THR A 332 39.24 20.42 -17.60
CA THR A 332 37.86 20.57 -18.06
C THR A 332 36.86 20.41 -16.92
N ALA A 333 35.62 20.80 -17.16
CA ALA A 333 34.52 20.55 -16.23
C ALA A 333 33.98 19.11 -16.29
N LEU A 334 34.48 18.27 -17.21
CA LEU A 334 33.99 16.91 -17.41
C LEU A 334 34.52 15.97 -16.31
N GLY A 335 33.61 15.19 -15.74
CA GLY A 335 33.95 14.03 -14.92
C GLY A 335 34.29 12.80 -15.77
N VAL A 336 34.81 11.74 -15.12
CA VAL A 336 35.01 10.45 -15.80
C VAL A 336 33.67 9.91 -16.29
N ASP A 337 32.62 9.98 -15.48
CA ASP A 337 31.27 9.52 -15.88
C ASP A 337 30.78 10.22 -17.16
N ASP A 338 30.99 11.54 -17.28
CA ASP A 338 30.64 12.28 -18.49
C ASP A 338 31.46 11.79 -19.69
N ALA A 339 32.74 11.44 -19.46
CA ALA A 339 33.61 10.92 -20.50
C ALA A 339 33.26 9.50 -20.96
N LEU A 340 32.80 8.65 -20.04
CA LEU A 340 32.28 7.32 -20.38
C LEU A 340 31.02 7.45 -21.23
N VAL A 341 30.09 8.34 -20.84
CA VAL A 341 28.90 8.65 -21.63
C VAL A 341 29.26 9.24 -23.00
N ALA A 342 30.26 10.12 -23.05
CA ALA A 342 30.75 10.70 -24.31
C ALA A 342 31.24 9.61 -25.27
N ALA A 343 32.07 8.71 -24.77
CA ALA A 343 32.63 7.62 -25.56
C ALA A 343 31.54 6.66 -26.04
N GLU A 344 30.57 6.33 -25.19
CA GLU A 344 29.40 5.53 -25.60
C GLU A 344 28.56 6.23 -26.68
N ALA A 345 28.31 7.54 -26.52
CA ALA A 345 27.55 8.34 -27.48
C ALA A 345 28.26 8.45 -28.84
N LEU A 346 29.57 8.66 -28.86
CA LEU A 346 30.40 8.65 -30.07
C LEU A 346 30.37 7.28 -30.76
N ALA A 347 30.56 6.20 -29.99
CA ALA A 347 30.49 4.85 -30.52
C ALA A 347 29.09 4.52 -31.09
N ALA A 348 28.02 4.99 -30.44
CA ALA A 348 26.65 4.82 -30.93
C ALA A 348 26.38 5.56 -32.25
N ARG A 349 27.10 6.65 -32.55
CA ARG A 349 27.09 7.34 -33.85
C ARG A 349 27.87 6.61 -34.94
N GLY A 350 28.63 5.57 -34.59
CA GLY A 350 29.55 4.87 -35.48
C GLY A 350 30.98 5.43 -35.46
N ASP A 351 31.26 6.43 -34.62
CA ASP A 351 32.54 7.10 -34.52
C ASP A 351 33.45 6.38 -33.51
N LEU A 352 33.70 5.08 -33.72
CA LEU A 352 34.45 4.23 -32.77
C LEU A 352 35.85 4.78 -32.48
N LEU A 353 36.55 5.29 -33.51
CA LEU A 353 37.89 5.87 -33.36
C LEU A 353 37.86 7.08 -32.43
N ASP A 354 36.91 7.99 -32.63
CA ASP A 354 36.77 9.18 -31.79
C ASP A 354 36.42 8.79 -30.35
N ALA A 355 35.58 7.77 -30.17
CA ALA A 355 35.24 7.24 -28.85
C ALA A 355 36.48 6.71 -28.09
N VAL A 356 37.33 5.89 -28.71
CA VAL A 356 38.55 5.40 -28.04
C VAL A 356 39.59 6.49 -27.85
N GLN A 357 39.75 7.41 -28.79
CA GLN A 357 40.64 8.58 -28.62
C GLN A 357 40.17 9.49 -27.49
N PHE A 358 38.86 9.62 -27.30
CA PHE A 358 38.29 10.38 -26.20
C PHE A 358 38.64 9.74 -24.84
N LEU A 359 38.56 8.41 -24.74
CA LEU A 359 38.98 7.69 -23.54
C LEU A 359 40.50 7.74 -23.33
N ASP A 360 41.30 7.68 -24.40
CA ASP A 360 42.76 7.84 -24.33
C ASP A 360 43.14 9.19 -23.73
N TRP A 361 42.43 10.26 -24.10
CA TRP A 361 42.62 11.59 -23.51
C TRP A 361 42.35 11.63 -21.99
N VAL A 362 41.40 10.83 -21.49
CA VAL A 362 41.20 10.66 -20.04
C VAL A 362 42.38 9.93 -19.41
N LEU A 363 42.82 8.82 -20.03
CA LEU A 363 43.91 7.96 -19.55
C LEU A 363 45.27 8.68 -19.50
N GLU A 364 45.49 9.71 -20.31
CA GLU A 364 46.69 10.56 -20.20
C GLU A 364 46.85 11.17 -18.81
N SER A 365 45.73 11.55 -18.18
CA SER A 365 45.69 12.12 -16.83
C SER A 365 45.46 11.07 -15.74
N ARG A 366 44.79 9.96 -16.07
CA ARG A 366 44.44 8.87 -15.15
C ARG A 366 44.75 7.50 -15.76
N PRO A 367 46.03 7.07 -15.82
CA PRO A 367 46.44 5.91 -16.62
C PRO A 367 45.88 4.55 -16.17
N ASN A 368 45.50 4.43 -14.90
CA ASN A 368 45.03 3.17 -14.29
C ASN A 368 43.59 3.27 -13.79
N ASP A 369 42.78 4.15 -14.38
CA ASP A 369 41.36 4.28 -14.04
C ASP A 369 40.60 3.04 -14.55
N PRO A 370 40.07 2.17 -13.67
CA PRO A 370 39.51 0.89 -14.07
C PRO A 370 38.25 1.04 -14.93
N ASP A 371 37.42 2.05 -14.66
CA ASP A 371 36.18 2.30 -15.41
C ASP A 371 36.51 2.71 -16.85
N VAL A 372 37.46 3.62 -17.04
CA VAL A 372 37.89 4.08 -18.37
C VAL A 372 38.55 2.96 -19.17
N LEU A 373 39.42 2.17 -18.53
CA LEU A 373 40.05 1.01 -19.16
C LEU A 373 39.01 -0.05 -19.56
N ALA A 374 38.04 -0.32 -18.69
CA ALA A 374 36.99 -1.29 -18.94
C ALA A 374 36.06 -0.86 -20.09
N SER A 375 35.59 0.38 -20.08
CA SER A 375 34.77 0.93 -21.16
C SER A 375 35.52 0.96 -22.48
N ARG A 376 36.80 1.35 -22.49
CA ARG A 376 37.63 1.31 -23.70
C ARG A 376 37.79 -0.11 -24.24
N GLY A 377 38.09 -1.08 -23.37
CA GLY A 377 38.17 -2.49 -23.73
C GLY A 377 36.85 -3.01 -24.30
N TRP A 378 35.73 -2.66 -23.69
CA TRP A 378 34.39 -3.04 -24.15
C TRP A 378 34.05 -2.47 -25.53
N LEU A 379 34.36 -1.19 -25.80
CA LEU A 379 34.16 -0.58 -27.11
C LEU A 379 34.89 -1.35 -28.22
N LEU A 380 36.12 -1.80 -27.95
CA LEU A 380 36.92 -2.59 -28.88
C LEU A 380 36.37 -4.00 -29.05
N VAL A 381 36.01 -4.68 -27.95
CA VAL A 381 35.43 -6.04 -27.97
C VAL A 381 34.11 -6.07 -28.76
N ARG A 382 33.23 -5.09 -28.55
CA ARG A 382 31.91 -5.06 -29.21
C ARG A 382 31.95 -4.57 -30.67
N SER A 383 33.12 -4.14 -31.16
CA SER A 383 33.28 -3.70 -32.55
C SER A 383 33.15 -4.86 -33.56
N GLY A 384 33.36 -6.10 -33.12
CA GLY A 384 33.34 -7.30 -33.95
C GLY A 384 34.62 -7.54 -34.77
N ASP A 385 35.62 -6.66 -34.66
CA ASP A 385 36.92 -6.84 -35.30
C ASP A 385 37.82 -7.77 -34.46
N PRO A 386 38.33 -8.89 -35.01
CA PRO A 386 39.17 -9.83 -34.26
C PRO A 386 40.49 -9.25 -33.74
N GLU A 387 41.10 -8.29 -34.45
CA GLU A 387 42.33 -7.63 -34.01
C GLU A 387 42.04 -6.68 -32.85
N LEU A 388 40.95 -5.90 -32.95
CA LEU A 388 40.51 -5.01 -31.87
C LEU A 388 40.02 -5.79 -30.66
N LEU A 389 39.42 -6.97 -30.84
CA LEU A 389 39.00 -7.83 -29.74
C LEU A 389 40.19 -8.20 -28.86
N ALA A 390 41.31 -8.62 -29.45
CA ALA A 390 42.51 -9.00 -28.69
C ALA A 390 43.07 -7.81 -27.88
N VAL A 391 43.11 -6.63 -28.50
CA VAL A 391 43.50 -5.38 -27.82
C VAL A 391 42.51 -5.05 -26.69
N GLY A 392 41.21 -5.17 -26.94
CA GLY A 392 40.17 -4.92 -25.95
C GLY A 392 40.31 -5.80 -24.71
N VAL A 393 40.64 -7.09 -24.88
CA VAL A 393 40.92 -8.01 -23.77
C VAL A 393 42.12 -7.55 -22.93
N GLU A 394 43.18 -7.04 -23.54
CA GLU A 394 44.35 -6.50 -22.81
C GLU A 394 43.96 -5.31 -21.91
N TYR A 395 43.10 -4.42 -22.39
CA TYR A 395 42.58 -3.31 -21.57
C TYR A 395 41.68 -3.80 -20.44
N LEU A 396 40.85 -4.83 -20.68
CA LEU A 396 40.01 -5.44 -19.64
C LEU A 396 40.85 -6.17 -18.57
N ASP A 397 41.93 -6.83 -18.97
CA ASP A 397 42.87 -7.43 -18.05
C ASP A 397 43.59 -6.36 -17.21
N THR A 398 43.93 -5.23 -17.82
CA THR A 398 44.53 -4.08 -17.11
C THR A 398 43.55 -3.46 -16.13
N ALA A 399 42.27 -3.30 -16.51
CA ALA A 399 41.22 -2.81 -15.62
C ALA A 399 41.05 -3.71 -14.39
N LEU A 400 41.02 -5.04 -14.60
CA LEU A 400 40.90 -6.01 -13.52
C LEU A 400 42.19 -6.20 -12.71
N ALA A 401 43.35 -5.85 -13.26
CA ALA A 401 44.59 -5.75 -12.50
C ALA A 401 44.59 -4.53 -11.57
N ALA A 402 43.98 -3.41 -12.00
CA ALA A 402 43.79 -2.23 -11.17
C ALA A 402 42.73 -2.46 -10.07
N GLU A 403 41.60 -3.08 -10.43
CA GLU A 403 40.52 -3.43 -9.51
C GLU A 403 39.91 -4.79 -9.87
N GLY A 404 40.30 -5.84 -9.13
CA GLY A 404 39.87 -7.22 -9.42
C GLY A 404 38.37 -7.50 -9.24
N SER A 405 37.65 -6.64 -8.51
CA SER A 405 36.19 -6.71 -8.32
C SER A 405 35.42 -5.78 -9.25
N HIS A 406 36.09 -5.13 -10.21
CA HIS A 406 35.44 -4.16 -11.09
C HIS A 406 34.38 -4.84 -11.97
N ALA A 407 33.12 -4.48 -11.73
CA ALA A 407 31.95 -5.20 -12.25
C ALA A 407 31.89 -5.21 -13.79
N GLY A 408 32.10 -4.04 -14.42
CA GLY A 408 32.12 -3.90 -15.88
C GLY A 408 33.22 -4.75 -16.50
N GLY A 409 34.44 -4.66 -15.99
CA GLY A 409 35.59 -5.45 -16.43
C GLY A 409 35.33 -6.95 -16.42
N LEU A 410 34.73 -7.49 -15.34
CA LEU A 410 34.37 -8.91 -15.25
C LEU A 410 33.37 -9.31 -16.34
N VAL A 411 32.30 -8.55 -16.50
CA VAL A 411 31.25 -8.84 -17.48
C VAL A 411 31.76 -8.70 -18.91
N TYR A 412 32.44 -7.61 -19.24
CA TYR A 412 32.97 -7.35 -20.58
C TYR A 412 34.04 -8.37 -20.97
N ARG A 413 34.90 -8.81 -20.03
CA ARG A 413 35.89 -9.86 -20.30
C ARG A 413 35.22 -11.22 -20.47
N ALA A 414 34.16 -11.52 -19.73
CA ALA A 414 33.38 -12.73 -19.94
C ALA A 414 32.79 -12.79 -21.35
N PHE A 415 32.23 -11.67 -21.85
CA PHE A 415 31.77 -11.57 -23.25
C PHE A 415 32.91 -11.78 -24.25
N ALA A 416 34.06 -11.13 -24.04
CA ALA A 416 35.21 -11.26 -24.93
C ALA A 416 35.73 -12.71 -24.99
N ARG A 417 35.87 -13.36 -23.84
CA ARG A 417 36.31 -14.76 -23.73
C ARG A 417 35.30 -15.74 -24.36
N SER A 418 34.01 -15.50 -24.18
CA SER A 418 32.96 -16.26 -24.86
C SER A 418 33.09 -16.19 -26.38
N GLN A 419 33.34 -14.99 -26.94
CA GLN A 419 33.58 -14.81 -28.38
C GLN A 419 34.86 -15.51 -28.87
N GLN A 420 35.88 -15.63 -28.01
CA GLN A 420 37.12 -16.36 -28.30
C GLN A 420 37.00 -17.89 -28.12
N GLY A 421 35.88 -18.39 -27.57
CA GLY A 421 35.69 -19.80 -27.24
C GLY A 421 36.31 -20.23 -25.91
N ASP A 422 36.81 -19.30 -25.09
CA ASP A 422 37.26 -19.57 -23.72
C ASP A 422 36.07 -19.58 -22.75
N VAL A 423 35.28 -20.64 -22.84
CA VAL A 423 34.05 -20.81 -22.04
C VAL A 423 34.37 -20.91 -20.54
N ASP A 424 35.46 -21.56 -20.16
CA ASP A 424 35.85 -21.72 -18.75
C ASP A 424 36.31 -20.41 -18.13
N GLY A 425 37.07 -19.60 -18.87
CA GLY A 425 37.45 -18.26 -18.45
C GLY A 425 36.23 -17.33 -18.34
N ALA A 426 35.31 -17.38 -19.30
CA ALA A 426 34.06 -16.61 -19.24
C ALA A 426 33.19 -16.99 -18.02
N ARG A 427 33.08 -18.28 -17.71
CA ARG A 427 32.36 -18.77 -16.53
C ARG A 427 33.01 -18.34 -15.22
N THR A 428 34.34 -18.29 -15.19
CA THR A 428 35.11 -17.82 -14.03
C THR A 428 34.82 -16.35 -13.76
N ASP A 429 34.82 -15.51 -14.80
CA ASP A 429 34.55 -14.08 -14.66
C ASP A 429 33.10 -13.82 -14.23
N LEU A 430 32.12 -14.52 -14.81
CA LEU A 430 30.72 -14.41 -14.38
C LEU A 430 30.51 -14.90 -12.95
N SER A 431 31.20 -15.97 -12.53
CA SER A 431 31.14 -16.43 -11.14
C SER A 431 31.69 -15.39 -10.16
N ALA A 432 32.73 -14.65 -10.56
CA ALA A 432 33.25 -13.54 -9.78
C ALA A 432 32.29 -12.35 -9.73
N PHE A 433 31.60 -12.04 -10.84
CA PHE A 433 30.55 -11.02 -10.88
C PHE A 433 29.35 -11.40 -10.00
N ASP A 434 28.98 -12.69 -9.97
CA ASP A 434 27.93 -13.23 -9.11
C ASP A 434 28.26 -13.20 -7.62
N ALA A 435 29.55 -13.11 -7.27
CA ALA A 435 30.02 -12.99 -5.91
C ALA A 435 30.09 -11.53 -5.40
N LEU A 436 29.80 -10.53 -6.25
CA LEU A 436 29.81 -9.13 -5.84
C LEU A 436 28.66 -8.85 -4.86
N GLN A 437 28.92 -7.98 -3.87
CA GLN A 437 27.89 -7.59 -2.90
C GLN A 437 26.73 -6.82 -3.53
N GLN A 438 27.02 -6.05 -4.57
CA GLN A 438 26.05 -5.29 -5.34
C GLN A 438 26.37 -5.49 -6.82
N GLN A 439 25.38 -5.98 -7.56
CA GLN A 439 25.47 -6.16 -9.00
C GLN A 439 24.81 -4.96 -9.68
N PRO A 440 25.52 -4.23 -10.55
CA PRO A 440 24.91 -3.14 -11.32
C PRO A 440 23.74 -3.67 -12.17
N PRO A 441 22.51 -3.15 -12.01
CA PRO A 441 21.32 -3.68 -12.69
C PRO A 441 21.40 -3.62 -14.22
N ASP A 442 22.09 -2.62 -14.76
CA ASP A 442 22.40 -2.47 -16.18
C ASP A 442 23.27 -3.62 -16.72
N LEU A 443 24.28 -4.07 -15.96
CA LEU A 443 25.11 -5.22 -16.35
C LEU A 443 24.36 -6.55 -16.24
N VAL A 444 23.49 -6.71 -15.24
CA VAL A 444 22.60 -7.88 -15.13
C VAL A 444 21.70 -7.97 -16.36
N ARG A 445 21.05 -6.86 -16.74
CA ARG A 445 20.23 -6.79 -17.96
C ARG A 445 21.04 -7.05 -19.22
N LEU A 446 22.28 -6.57 -19.31
CA LEU A 446 23.15 -6.85 -20.45
C LEU A 446 23.43 -8.35 -20.60
N ILE A 447 23.75 -9.04 -19.50
CA ILE A 447 23.99 -10.50 -19.47
C ILE A 447 22.76 -11.26 -19.97
N GLU A 448 21.57 -10.88 -19.48
CA GLU A 448 20.30 -11.50 -19.85
C GLU A 448 19.93 -11.23 -21.30
N ALA A 449 19.98 -9.96 -21.73
CA ALA A 449 19.58 -9.53 -23.07
C ALA A 449 20.44 -10.16 -24.18
N GLN A 450 21.72 -10.42 -23.89
CA GLN A 450 22.66 -11.04 -24.83
C GLN A 450 22.77 -12.56 -24.65
N GLY A 451 22.03 -13.16 -23.71
CA GLY A 451 22.04 -14.60 -23.48
C GLY A 451 23.42 -15.15 -23.10
N LEU A 452 24.27 -14.38 -22.42
CA LEU A 452 25.66 -14.78 -22.15
C LEU A 452 25.71 -16.06 -21.31
N ARG A 453 24.83 -16.19 -20.30
CA ARG A 453 24.76 -17.39 -19.46
C ARG A 453 24.40 -18.63 -20.27
N ASP A 454 23.49 -18.50 -21.21
CA ASP A 454 23.11 -19.61 -22.10
C ASP A 454 24.29 -19.99 -23.00
N ALA A 455 24.99 -19.00 -23.55
CA ALA A 455 26.14 -19.19 -24.43
C ALA A 455 27.32 -19.94 -23.75
N ILE A 456 27.49 -19.83 -22.44
CA ILE A 456 28.58 -20.50 -21.69
C ILE A 456 28.13 -21.78 -20.95
N SER A 457 26.85 -22.14 -21.07
CA SER A 457 26.26 -23.32 -20.41
C SER A 457 26.34 -24.60 -21.27
N GLY A 458 26.46 -24.44 -22.59
CA GLY A 458 26.70 -25.53 -23.55
C GLY A 458 28.17 -25.88 -23.67
#